data_AF-A0A819JIX0-F1
#
_entry.id   AF-A0A819JIX0-F1
#
_cell.length_a   1.000
_cell.length_b   1.000
_cell.length_c   1.000
_cell.angle_alpha   90.00
_cell.angle_beta   90.00
_cell.angle_gamma   90.00
#
_symmetry.space_group_name_H-M   'P 1'
#
loop_
_entity.id
_entity.type
_entity.pdbx_description
1 polymer ?
#
loop_
_entity_poly.entity_id
_entity_poly.type
_entity_poly.pdbx_seq_one_letter_code
_entity_poly.pdbx_strand_id
1 'polypeptide(L)'
;IIIHYFYLSSFIWLLIISIHIHSTFNQQIRQQDKIDKNYRRLIIYNILVFCSTGIIILIGCLIQIISPQSKFSPAYGLIYCSISNINAMIIFFLLPIGCLLIIIIILFLRTLLTIYHSHKIAKLANVTSLSNTKNNNLIFIYARLASLMGIQWILLIFALAIRQTWSWIIFEIINSLPGVFICLGFLSSKRVLNSLKQKVSMKLIIRRSSSQSNTTTTTSTILMSSISPKKNIMKKLRF
;
A
#
# COMPACT_ATOMS: atom_id res chain seq x y z
N ILE A 1 -4.37 2.81 -23.18
CA ILE A 1 -3.60 3.92 -22.56
C ILE A 1 -3.80 3.96 -21.04
N ILE A 2 -5.03 4.15 -20.55
CA ILE A 2 -5.31 4.25 -19.11
C ILE A 2 -4.89 2.99 -18.32
N ILE A 3 -5.15 1.80 -18.87
CA ILE A 3 -4.71 0.53 -18.26
C ILE A 3 -3.18 0.48 -18.11
N HIS A 4 -2.45 0.88 -19.15
CA HIS A 4 -0.99 0.94 -19.15
C HIS A 4 -0.47 1.90 -18.07
N TYR A 5 -1.12 3.05 -17.91
CA TYR A 5 -0.81 4.03 -16.86
C TYR A 5 -0.95 3.49 -15.46
N PHE A 6 -2.10 2.91 -15.13
CA PHE A 6 -2.33 2.37 -13.79
C PHE A 6 -1.38 1.23 -13.46
N TYR A 7 -1.05 0.40 -14.44
CA TYR A 7 -0.11 -0.68 -14.24
C TYR A 7 1.29 -0.15 -13.90
N LEU A 8 1.88 0.71 -14.74
CA LEU A 8 3.17 1.37 -14.46
C LEU A 8 3.15 2.09 -13.11
N SER A 9 2.07 2.81 -12.81
CA SER A 9 1.92 3.58 -11.56
C SER A 9 1.98 2.66 -10.35
N SER A 10 1.29 1.52 -10.40
CA SER A 10 1.31 0.52 -9.32
C SER A 10 2.73 0.01 -9.02
N PHE A 11 3.55 -0.25 -10.05
CA PHE A 11 4.93 -0.70 -9.85
C PHE A 11 5.84 0.38 -9.26
N ILE A 12 5.68 1.64 -9.69
CA ILE A 12 6.46 2.74 -9.12
C ILE A 12 6.03 2.99 -7.66
N TRP A 13 4.73 2.88 -7.35
CA TRP A 13 4.24 2.90 -5.97
C TRP A 13 4.84 1.78 -5.12
N LEU A 14 4.91 0.57 -5.67
CA LEU A 14 5.54 -0.57 -5.00
C LEU A 14 7.00 -0.26 -4.67
N LEU A 15 7.76 0.29 -5.63
CA LEU A 15 9.14 0.73 -5.40
C LEU A 15 9.25 1.79 -4.29
N ILE A 16 8.40 2.81 -4.29
CA ILE A 16 8.40 3.86 -3.26
C ILE A 16 8.11 3.29 -1.87
N ILE A 17 7.15 2.37 -1.77
CA ILE A 17 6.83 1.67 -0.51
C ILE A 17 8.05 0.85 -0.05
N SER A 18 8.74 0.19 -0.98
CA SER A 18 10.01 -0.51 -0.76
C SER A 18 11.11 0.40 -0.20
N ILE A 19 11.28 1.59 -0.78
CA ILE A 19 12.26 2.57 -0.33
C ILE A 19 11.88 3.10 1.05
N HIS A 20 10.61 3.39 1.27
CA HIS A 20 10.10 3.89 2.55
C HIS A 20 10.30 2.87 3.67
N ILE A 21 9.97 1.59 3.42
CA ILE A 21 10.16 0.53 4.42
C ILE A 21 11.65 0.37 4.70
N HIS A 22 12.52 0.26 3.69
CA HIS A 22 13.96 0.16 3.89
C HIS A 22 14.54 1.33 4.70
N SER A 23 14.13 2.55 4.34
CA SER A 23 14.56 3.77 5.05
C SER A 23 14.08 3.78 6.50
N THR A 24 12.86 3.32 6.76
CA THR A 24 12.27 3.31 8.11
C THR A 24 13.07 2.42 9.07
N PHE A 25 13.57 1.27 8.59
CA PHE A 25 14.41 0.38 9.38
C PHE A 25 15.80 0.95 9.63
N ASN A 26 16.42 1.56 8.61
CA ASN A 26 17.72 2.20 8.79
C ASN A 26 17.64 3.49 9.64
N GLN A 27 16.50 4.17 9.65
CA GLN A 27 16.27 5.43 10.39
C GLN A 27 15.64 5.25 11.78
N GLN A 28 15.44 4.02 12.28
CA GLN A 28 15.01 3.80 13.67
C GLN A 28 15.96 4.43 14.72
N ILE A 29 17.12 4.97 14.31
CA ILE A 29 18.10 5.67 15.15
C ILE A 29 17.87 7.19 15.27
N ARG A 30 17.05 7.85 14.43
CA ARG A 30 16.97 9.33 14.43
C ARG A 30 15.55 9.92 14.38
N GLN A 31 15.10 10.29 15.59
CA GLN A 31 14.38 11.53 15.93
C GLN A 31 12.89 11.72 15.57
N GLN A 32 12.31 12.68 16.31
CA GLN A 32 10.97 12.69 16.90
C GLN A 32 10.01 13.75 16.29
N ASP A 33 10.38 14.46 15.22
CA ASP A 33 9.56 15.56 14.67
C ASP A 33 8.97 15.23 13.29
N LYS A 34 7.92 14.38 13.24
CA LYS A 34 7.59 13.63 12.02
C LYS A 34 6.35 14.05 11.23
N ILE A 35 5.39 14.81 11.77
CA ILE A 35 4.08 14.92 11.08
C ILE A 35 4.16 15.78 9.79
N ASP A 36 4.68 16.99 9.85
CA ASP A 36 4.73 17.89 8.68
C ASP A 36 5.72 17.42 7.60
N LYS A 37 6.85 16.80 8.02
CA LYS A 37 7.83 16.21 7.11
C LYS A 37 7.26 15.01 6.35
N ASN A 38 6.37 14.24 6.97
CA ASN A 38 5.73 13.08 6.33
C ASN A 38 4.74 13.51 5.22
N TYR A 39 3.97 14.57 5.43
CA TYR A 39 3.03 15.06 4.43
C TYR A 39 3.74 15.60 3.18
N ARG A 40 4.79 16.42 3.35
CA ARG A 40 5.61 16.90 2.22
C ARG A 40 6.24 15.75 1.44
N ARG A 41 6.76 14.73 2.14
CA ARG A 41 7.34 13.54 1.53
C ARG A 41 6.30 12.77 0.70
N LEU A 42 5.07 12.66 1.19
CA LEU A 42 3.97 12.02 0.47
C LEU A 42 3.60 12.77 -0.81
N ILE A 43 3.55 14.12 -0.78
CA ILE A 43 3.30 14.93 -1.98
C ILE A 43 4.40 14.68 -3.03
N ILE A 44 5.67 14.73 -2.61
CA ILE A 44 6.81 14.49 -3.52
C ILE A 44 6.70 13.11 -4.16
N TYR A 45 6.36 12.07 -3.38
CA TYR A 45 6.16 10.72 -3.90
C TYR A 45 5.01 10.63 -4.92
N ASN A 46 3.89 11.29 -4.67
CA ASN A 46 2.79 11.33 -5.63
C ASN A 46 3.22 12.00 -6.94
N ILE A 47 3.86 13.16 -6.87
CA ILE A 47 4.35 13.89 -8.05
C ILE A 47 5.34 13.02 -8.83
N LEU A 48 6.30 12.37 -8.15
CA LEU A 48 7.26 11.48 -8.80
C LEU A 48 6.58 10.33 -9.54
N VAL A 49 5.58 9.67 -8.95
CA VAL A 49 4.84 8.58 -9.62
C VAL A 49 4.10 9.10 -10.84
N PHE A 50 3.29 10.14 -10.67
CA PHE A 50 2.42 10.63 -11.74
C PHE A 50 3.21 11.24 -12.90
N CYS A 51 4.28 11.98 -12.61
CA CYS A 51 5.16 12.54 -13.64
C CYS A 51 5.94 11.44 -14.37
N SER A 52 6.57 10.50 -13.66
CA SER A 52 7.36 9.43 -14.31
C SER A 52 6.50 8.53 -15.19
N THR A 53 5.33 8.10 -14.72
CA THR A 53 4.38 7.33 -15.52
C THR A 53 3.81 8.13 -16.69
N GLY A 54 3.48 9.41 -16.47
CA GLY A 54 2.98 10.30 -17.51
C GLY A 54 3.97 10.49 -18.63
N ILE A 55 5.26 10.68 -18.31
CA ILE A 55 6.34 10.85 -19.30
C ILE A 55 6.49 9.61 -20.18
N ILE A 56 6.51 8.40 -19.59
CA ILE A 56 6.65 7.15 -20.35
C ILE A 56 5.51 6.98 -21.36
N ILE A 57 4.28 7.29 -20.95
CA ILE A 57 3.11 7.19 -21.84
C ILE A 57 3.11 8.28 -22.88
N LEU A 58 3.46 9.51 -22.50
CA LEU A 58 3.56 10.63 -23.43
C LEU A 58 4.53 10.29 -24.57
N ILE A 59 5.71 9.74 -24.26
CA ILE A 59 6.68 9.29 -25.26
C ILE A 59 6.06 8.23 -26.18
N GLY A 60 5.39 7.22 -25.62
CA GLY A 60 4.71 6.20 -26.42
C GLY A 60 3.61 6.76 -27.34
N CYS A 61 2.83 7.72 -26.86
CA CYS A 61 1.81 8.42 -27.64
C CYS A 61 2.42 9.30 -28.74
N LEU A 62 3.52 10.02 -28.46
CA LEU A 62 4.22 10.83 -29.46
C LEU A 62 4.76 9.95 -30.60
N ILE A 63 5.34 8.79 -30.28
CA ILE A 63 5.84 7.85 -31.29
C ILE A 63 4.70 7.30 -32.16
N GLN A 64 3.53 7.04 -31.56
CA GLN A 64 2.33 6.63 -32.30
C GLN A 64 1.89 7.69 -33.32
N ILE A 65 1.92 8.97 -32.94
CA ILE A 65 1.45 10.08 -33.77
C ILE A 65 2.46 10.40 -34.88
N ILE A 66 3.75 10.48 -34.53
CA ILE A 66 4.81 10.91 -35.44
C ILE A 66 5.18 9.80 -36.42
N SER A 67 5.23 8.55 -35.96
CA SER A 67 5.71 7.40 -36.74
C SER A 67 4.80 6.19 -36.58
N PRO A 68 3.55 6.24 -37.07
CA PRO A 68 2.56 5.18 -36.87
C PRO A 68 2.98 3.83 -37.45
N GLN A 69 3.77 3.82 -38.55
CA GLN A 69 4.28 2.61 -39.19
C GLN A 69 5.58 2.06 -38.56
N SER A 70 6.13 2.74 -37.56
CA SER A 70 7.35 2.27 -36.89
C SER A 70 7.09 0.98 -36.12
N LYS A 71 8.09 0.09 -36.08
CA LYS A 71 8.09 -1.12 -35.24
C LYS A 71 7.95 -0.82 -33.74
N PHE A 72 8.19 0.43 -33.33
CA PHE A 72 8.09 0.90 -31.94
C PHE A 72 6.77 1.61 -31.62
N SER A 73 5.89 1.73 -32.60
CA SER A 73 4.55 2.30 -32.43
C SER A 73 3.70 1.36 -31.55
N PRO A 74 3.21 1.79 -30.37
CA PRO A 74 2.46 0.94 -29.43
C PRO A 74 1.12 0.43 -29.96
N ALA A 75 0.60 1.04 -31.03
CA ALA A 75 -0.63 0.64 -31.70
C ALA A 75 -1.77 0.40 -30.70
N TYR A 76 -1.98 1.37 -29.81
CA TYR A 76 -2.99 1.26 -28.75
C TYR A 76 -4.38 1.00 -29.36
N GLY A 77 -5.05 -0.06 -28.91
CA GLY A 77 -6.46 -0.28 -29.25
C GLY A 77 -6.73 -0.89 -30.64
N LEU A 78 -5.72 -1.38 -31.37
CA LEU A 78 -5.96 -2.01 -32.69
C LEU A 78 -6.53 -3.43 -32.58
N ILE A 79 -5.79 -4.35 -31.94
CA ILE A 79 -6.23 -5.76 -31.77
C ILE A 79 -6.70 -6.02 -30.33
N TYR A 80 -6.02 -5.42 -29.37
CA TYR A 80 -6.35 -5.50 -27.95
C TYR A 80 -6.62 -4.09 -27.41
N CYS A 81 -7.39 -3.98 -26.33
CA CYS A 81 -7.61 -2.69 -25.62
C CYS A 81 -6.30 -2.09 -25.02
N SER A 82 -5.19 -2.81 -25.14
CA SER A 82 -3.85 -2.43 -24.68
C SER A 82 -2.89 -2.24 -25.86
N ILE A 83 -1.57 -2.22 -25.58
CA ILE A 83 -0.52 -2.18 -26.60
C ILE A 83 -0.64 -3.43 -27.48
N SER A 84 -0.85 -3.23 -28.78
CA SER A 84 -1.03 -4.34 -29.74
C SER A 84 0.30 -4.86 -30.29
N ASN A 85 1.35 -4.04 -30.26
CA ASN A 85 2.64 -4.36 -30.84
C ASN A 85 3.59 -4.94 -29.78
N ILE A 86 4.09 -6.15 -30.02
CA ILE A 86 4.94 -6.88 -29.07
C ILE A 86 6.26 -6.15 -28.77
N ASN A 87 6.85 -5.49 -29.77
CA ASN A 87 8.12 -4.77 -29.61
C ASN A 87 7.93 -3.52 -28.75
N ALA A 88 6.84 -2.79 -28.99
CA ALA A 88 6.47 -1.64 -28.18
C ALA A 88 6.09 -2.07 -26.75
N MET A 89 5.45 -3.23 -26.58
CA MET A 89 5.17 -3.79 -25.26
C MET A 89 6.49 -4.10 -24.52
N ILE A 90 7.47 -4.71 -25.19
CA ILE A 90 8.76 -4.99 -24.54
C ILE A 90 9.44 -3.70 -24.08
N ILE A 91 9.48 -2.66 -24.92
CA ILE A 91 10.21 -1.43 -24.62
C ILE A 91 9.48 -0.52 -23.64
N PHE A 92 8.18 -0.30 -23.82
CA PHE A 92 7.42 0.66 -22.99
C PHE A 92 6.83 0.05 -21.73
N PHE A 93 6.78 -1.28 -21.64
CA PHE A 93 6.18 -1.98 -20.51
C PHE A 93 7.18 -2.93 -19.83
N LEU A 94 7.70 -3.91 -20.55
CA LEU A 94 8.54 -4.96 -19.96
C LEU A 94 9.87 -4.42 -19.43
N LEU A 95 10.54 -3.57 -20.20
CA LEU A 95 11.82 -2.98 -19.84
C LEU A 95 11.74 -2.08 -18.58
N PRO A 96 10.88 -1.04 -18.52
CA PRO A 96 10.80 -0.19 -17.34
C PRO A 96 10.38 -0.98 -16.10
N ILE A 97 9.46 -1.93 -16.24
CA ILE A 97 9.01 -2.73 -15.09
C ILE A 97 10.09 -3.73 -14.65
N GLY A 98 10.78 -4.36 -15.59
CA GLY A 98 11.95 -5.20 -15.30
C GLY A 98 13.01 -4.46 -14.48
N CYS A 99 13.36 -3.23 -14.88
CA CYS A 99 14.28 -2.38 -14.12
C CYS A 99 13.77 -2.08 -12.70
N LEU A 100 12.49 -1.70 -12.56
CA LEU A 100 11.89 -1.43 -11.24
C LEU A 100 11.95 -2.66 -10.32
N LEU A 101 11.70 -3.85 -10.85
CA LEU A 101 11.75 -5.10 -10.09
C LEU A 101 13.14 -5.44 -9.60
N ILE A 102 14.17 -5.27 -10.45
CA ILE A 102 15.56 -5.51 -10.06
C ILE A 102 15.90 -4.61 -8.86
N ILE A 103 15.51 -3.34 -8.91
CA ILE A 103 15.71 -2.39 -7.81
C ILE A 103 14.96 -2.88 -6.55
N ILE A 104 13.70 -3.31 -6.69
CA ILE A 104 12.90 -3.84 -5.57
C ILE A 104 13.58 -5.07 -4.95
N ILE A 105 14.10 -6.00 -5.76
CA ILE A 105 14.80 -7.21 -5.28
C ILE A 105 16.06 -6.82 -4.51
N ILE A 106 16.87 -5.89 -5.03
CA ILE A 106 18.09 -5.41 -4.35
C ILE A 106 17.72 -4.79 -2.99
N LEU A 107 16.71 -3.92 -2.96
CA LEU A 107 16.24 -3.31 -1.71
C LEU A 107 15.73 -4.36 -0.73
N PHE A 108 15.02 -5.37 -1.23
CA PHE A 108 14.50 -6.46 -0.43
C PHE A 108 15.63 -7.29 0.21
N LEU A 109 16.62 -7.70 -0.56
CA LEU A 109 17.79 -8.43 -0.06
C LEU A 109 18.53 -7.62 1.01
N ARG A 110 18.77 -6.32 0.76
CA ARG A 110 19.39 -5.43 1.77
C ARG A 110 18.56 -5.37 3.05
N THR A 111 17.25 -5.27 2.92
CA THR A 111 16.33 -5.20 4.06
C THR A 111 16.33 -6.51 4.85
N LEU A 112 16.32 -7.67 4.19
CA LEU A 112 16.46 -8.97 4.85
C LEU A 112 17.77 -9.11 5.61
N LEU A 113 18.89 -8.70 5.01
CA LEU A 113 20.20 -8.73 5.67
C LEU A 113 20.22 -7.84 6.91
N THR A 114 19.66 -6.62 6.82
CA THR A 114 19.50 -5.72 7.97
C THR A 114 18.66 -6.37 9.06
N ILE A 115 17.50 -6.96 8.73
CA ILE A 115 16.64 -7.63 9.71
C ILE A 115 17.37 -8.80 10.38
N TYR A 116 18.04 -9.65 9.59
CA TYR A 116 18.78 -10.81 10.12
C TYR A 116 19.87 -10.36 11.11
N HIS A 117 20.60 -9.31 10.74
CA HIS A 117 21.62 -8.72 11.60
C HIS A 117 21.02 -8.11 12.88
N SER A 118 19.93 -7.36 12.75
CA SER A 118 19.21 -6.78 13.90
C SER A 118 18.62 -7.84 14.83
N HIS A 119 18.11 -8.96 14.31
CA HIS A 119 17.62 -10.07 15.13
C HIS A 119 18.75 -10.78 15.87
N LYS A 120 19.93 -10.95 15.25
CA LYS A 120 21.11 -11.51 15.91
C LYS A 120 21.54 -10.63 17.09
N ILE A 121 21.61 -9.32 16.89
CA ILE A 121 21.96 -8.35 17.95
C ILE A 121 20.87 -8.28 19.03
N ALA A 122 19.58 -8.25 18.67
CA ALA A 122 18.49 -8.20 19.64
C ALA A 122 18.40 -9.48 20.49
N LYS A 123 18.73 -10.64 19.92
CA LYS A 123 18.84 -11.91 20.64
C LYS A 123 20.02 -11.91 21.63
N LEU A 124 21.13 -11.25 21.27
CA LEU A 124 22.26 -11.04 22.18
C LEU A 124 21.93 -10.02 23.29
N ALA A 125 21.05 -9.06 23.03
CA ALA A 125 20.72 -7.97 23.96
C ALA A 125 19.42 -8.18 24.78
N ASN A 126 18.66 -9.27 24.58
CA ASN A 126 17.36 -9.53 25.21
C ASN A 126 16.32 -8.39 25.10
N VAL A 127 16.44 -7.49 24.13
CA VAL A 127 15.50 -6.38 23.93
C VAL A 127 14.42 -6.78 22.94
N THR A 128 13.25 -7.20 23.42
CA THR A 128 12.05 -7.40 22.59
C THR A 128 11.22 -6.12 22.57
N SER A 129 11.46 -5.25 21.58
CA SER A 129 10.63 -4.06 21.39
C SER A 129 9.36 -4.39 20.58
N LEU A 130 8.19 -4.07 21.14
CA LEU A 130 6.87 -4.26 20.50
C LEU A 130 6.71 -3.45 19.18
N SER A 131 7.57 -2.46 18.95
CA SER A 131 7.56 -1.67 17.70
C SER A 131 8.19 -2.43 16.53
N ASN A 132 9.19 -3.28 16.80
CA ASN A 132 9.85 -4.10 15.79
C ASN A 132 8.89 -5.15 15.20
N THR A 133 8.02 -5.74 16.01
CA THR A 133 7.08 -6.77 15.52
C THR A 133 6.06 -6.22 14.52
N LYS A 134 5.57 -4.99 14.71
CA LYS A 134 4.64 -4.34 13.77
C LYS A 134 5.31 -4.02 12.43
N ASN A 135 6.53 -3.47 12.47
CA ASN A 135 7.26 -3.14 11.25
C ASN A 135 7.69 -4.41 10.50
N ASN A 136 8.09 -5.47 11.22
CA ASN A 136 8.45 -6.77 10.63
C ASN A 136 7.28 -7.41 9.89
N ASN A 137 6.07 -7.34 10.45
CA ASN A 137 4.87 -7.84 9.77
C ASN A 137 4.58 -7.07 8.47
N LEU A 138 4.73 -5.74 8.48
CA LEU A 138 4.56 -4.92 7.27
C LEU A 138 5.60 -5.25 6.20
N ILE A 139 6.86 -5.48 6.59
CA ILE A 139 7.87 -5.99 5.66
C ILE A 139 7.44 -7.32 5.09
N PHE A 140 7.04 -8.28 5.92
CA PHE A 140 6.74 -9.63 5.43
C PHE A 140 5.56 -9.63 4.45
N ILE A 141 4.53 -8.82 4.73
CA ILE A 141 3.42 -8.60 3.81
C ILE A 141 3.93 -7.98 2.50
N TYR A 142 4.72 -6.90 2.57
CA TYR A 142 5.28 -6.26 1.38
C TYR A 142 6.18 -7.19 0.56
N ALA A 143 7.06 -7.94 1.23
CA ALA A 143 7.97 -8.91 0.65
C ALA A 143 7.23 -9.99 -0.12
N ARG A 144 6.15 -10.50 0.46
CA ARG A 144 5.26 -11.47 -0.18
C ARG A 144 4.57 -10.87 -1.41
N LEU A 145 4.21 -9.59 -1.37
CA LEU A 145 3.66 -8.89 -2.54
C LEU A 145 4.70 -8.69 -3.63
N ALA A 146 5.92 -8.29 -3.28
CA ALA A 146 7.02 -8.12 -4.22
C ALA A 146 7.44 -9.44 -4.87
N SER A 147 7.46 -10.55 -4.13
CA SER A 147 7.77 -11.87 -4.70
C SER A 147 6.69 -12.37 -5.65
N LEU A 148 5.41 -12.16 -5.32
CA LEU A 148 4.29 -12.46 -6.23
C LEU A 148 4.40 -11.68 -7.54
N MET A 149 4.76 -10.40 -7.46
CA MET A 149 5.02 -9.58 -8.63
C MET A 149 6.14 -10.17 -9.48
N GLY A 150 7.29 -10.53 -8.89
CA GLY A 150 8.40 -11.16 -9.62
C GLY A 150 8.01 -12.47 -10.35
N ILE A 151 7.20 -13.32 -9.71
CA ILE A 151 6.73 -14.57 -10.30
C ILE A 151 5.85 -14.32 -11.53
N GLN A 152 5.00 -13.29 -11.49
CA GLN A 152 4.14 -12.93 -12.63
C GLN A 152 4.94 -12.52 -13.86
N TRP A 153 6.09 -11.89 -13.68
CA TRP A 153 6.98 -11.53 -14.79
C TRP A 153 7.67 -12.74 -15.42
N ILE A 154 8.07 -13.72 -14.61
CA ILE A 154 8.59 -14.99 -15.12
C ILE A 154 7.51 -15.71 -15.94
N LEU A 155 6.26 -15.72 -15.45
CA LEU A 155 5.12 -16.28 -16.17
C LEU A 155 4.80 -15.52 -17.46
N LEU A 156 4.97 -14.18 -17.48
CA LEU A 156 4.84 -13.39 -18.70
C LEU A 156 5.89 -13.76 -19.74
N ILE A 157 7.16 -13.88 -19.34
CA ILE A 157 8.24 -14.31 -20.23
C ILE A 157 7.96 -15.72 -20.76
N PHE A 158 7.48 -16.61 -19.90
CA PHE A 158 7.07 -17.96 -20.27
C PHE A 158 5.93 -17.96 -21.31
N ALA A 159 4.90 -17.14 -21.12
CA ALA A 159 3.80 -16.98 -22.07
C ALA A 159 4.27 -16.40 -23.42
N LEU A 160 5.20 -15.45 -23.38
CA LEU A 160 5.84 -14.90 -24.58
C LEU A 160 6.68 -15.93 -25.33
N ALA A 161 7.39 -16.81 -24.63
CA ALA A 161 8.24 -17.84 -25.23
C ALA A 161 7.43 -18.97 -25.88
N ILE A 162 6.38 -19.45 -25.21
CA ILE A 162 5.59 -20.59 -25.68
C ILE A 162 4.58 -20.18 -26.76
N ARG A 163 4.08 -18.94 -26.74
CA ARG A 163 3.13 -18.39 -27.72
C ARG A 163 1.84 -19.21 -27.88
N GLN A 164 1.48 -20.01 -26.89
CA GLN A 164 0.23 -20.80 -26.87
C GLN A 164 -0.86 -20.11 -26.06
N THR A 165 -2.11 -20.22 -26.52
CA THR A 165 -3.27 -19.55 -25.90
C THR A 165 -3.46 -19.93 -24.43
N TRP A 166 -3.26 -21.20 -24.08
CA TRP A 166 -3.42 -21.68 -22.69
C TRP A 166 -2.42 -21.02 -21.71
N SER A 167 -1.21 -20.70 -22.18
CA SER A 167 -0.18 -20.04 -21.35
C SER A 167 -0.57 -18.60 -21.02
N TRP A 168 -1.14 -17.88 -21.99
CA TRP A 168 -1.67 -16.53 -21.78
C TRP A 168 -2.85 -16.52 -20.79
N ILE A 169 -3.74 -17.50 -20.86
CA ILE A 169 -4.86 -17.64 -19.90
C ILE A 169 -4.34 -17.85 -18.48
N ILE A 170 -3.38 -18.77 -18.29
CA ILE A 170 -2.76 -19.01 -16.97
C ILE A 170 -2.10 -17.73 -16.45
N PHE A 171 -1.36 -17.03 -17.30
CA PHE A 171 -0.73 -15.77 -16.94
C PHE A 171 -1.77 -14.73 -16.49
N GLU A 172 -2.86 -14.53 -17.24
CA GLU A 172 -3.90 -13.56 -16.90
C GLU A 172 -4.62 -13.87 -15.58
N ILE A 173 -4.89 -15.16 -15.32
CA ILE A 173 -5.47 -15.61 -14.05
C ILE A 173 -4.51 -15.24 -12.92
N ILE A 174 -3.25 -15.67 -12.98
CA ILE A 174 -2.26 -15.41 -11.93
C ILE A 174 -2.00 -13.91 -11.80
N ASN A 175 -2.05 -13.14 -12.89
CA ASN A 175 -1.89 -11.69 -12.88
C ASN A 175 -2.99 -10.99 -12.05
N SER A 176 -4.19 -11.58 -11.97
CA SER A 176 -5.35 -11.04 -11.26
C SER A 176 -5.37 -11.38 -9.76
N LEU A 177 -4.62 -12.39 -9.32
CA LEU A 177 -4.62 -12.88 -7.93
C LEU A 177 -4.02 -11.93 -6.86
N PRO A 178 -2.99 -11.09 -7.11
CA PRO A 178 -2.38 -10.26 -6.06
C PRO A 178 -3.36 -9.32 -5.35
N GLY A 179 -4.33 -8.78 -6.08
CA GLY A 179 -5.36 -7.92 -5.51
C GLY A 179 -6.17 -8.63 -4.41
N VAL A 180 -6.47 -9.91 -4.62
CA VAL A 180 -7.18 -10.75 -3.65
C VAL A 180 -6.33 -10.97 -2.40
N PHE A 181 -5.03 -11.27 -2.57
CA PHE A 181 -4.11 -11.45 -1.44
C PHE A 181 -3.96 -10.18 -0.59
N ILE A 182 -3.90 -9.01 -1.24
CA ILE A 182 -3.85 -7.71 -0.55
C ILE A 182 -5.15 -7.51 0.26
N CYS A 183 -6.30 -7.70 -0.39
CA CYS A 183 -7.61 -7.54 0.24
C CYS A 183 -7.76 -8.46 1.46
N LEU A 184 -7.44 -9.74 1.31
CA LEU A 184 -7.52 -10.72 2.39
C LEU A 184 -6.57 -10.38 3.55
N GLY A 185 -5.36 -9.90 3.24
CA GLY A 185 -4.39 -9.45 4.25
C GLY A 185 -4.89 -8.25 5.06
N PHE A 186 -5.53 -7.27 4.41
CA PHE A 186 -6.11 -6.12 5.10
C PHE A 186 -7.35 -6.49 5.93
N LEU A 187 -8.25 -7.30 5.38
CA LEU A 187 -9.47 -7.75 6.07
C LEU A 187 -9.16 -8.65 7.26
N SER A 188 -8.14 -9.50 7.17
CA SER A 188 -7.73 -10.40 8.24
C SER A 188 -6.89 -9.73 9.31
N SER A 189 -6.49 -8.46 9.11
CA SER A 189 -5.71 -7.73 10.09
C SER A 189 -6.52 -7.50 11.36
N LYS A 190 -6.09 -8.12 12.47
CA LYS A 190 -6.69 -7.97 13.81
C LYS A 190 -6.91 -6.50 14.19
N ARG A 191 -6.08 -5.58 13.69
CA ARG A 191 -6.22 -4.14 13.91
C ARG A 191 -7.50 -3.58 13.27
N VAL A 192 -7.80 -3.98 12.03
CA VAL A 192 -9.00 -3.55 11.30
C VAL A 192 -10.24 -4.19 11.89
N LEU A 193 -10.19 -5.49 12.18
CA LEU A 193 -11.30 -6.22 12.83
C LEU A 193 -11.60 -5.69 14.23
N ASN A 194 -10.60 -5.37 15.04
CA ASN A 194 -10.81 -4.79 16.38
C ASN A 194 -11.35 -3.36 16.29
N SER A 195 -10.92 -2.57 15.31
CA SER A 195 -11.45 -1.21 15.08
C SER A 195 -12.91 -1.25 14.61
N LEU A 196 -13.27 -2.23 13.76
CA LEU A 196 -14.64 -2.49 13.34
C LEU A 196 -15.51 -2.95 14.52
N LYS A 197 -15.02 -3.90 15.33
CA LYS A 197 -15.71 -4.35 16.55
C LYS A 197 -15.94 -3.21 17.54
N GLN A 198 -14.94 -2.35 17.77
CA GLN A 198 -15.10 -1.17 18.62
C GLN A 198 -16.15 -0.20 18.08
N LYS A 199 -16.13 0.09 16.78
CA LYS A 199 -17.14 0.97 16.16
C LYS A 199 -18.55 0.37 16.24
N VAL A 200 -18.69 -0.94 16.02
CA VAL A 200 -19.98 -1.64 16.11
C VAL A 200 -20.46 -1.68 17.56
N SER A 201 -19.62 -2.04 18.53
CA SER A 201 -19.98 -2.03 19.96
C SER A 201 -20.36 -0.63 20.43
N MET A 202 -19.64 0.42 20.00
CA MET A 202 -19.97 1.80 20.35
C MET A 202 -21.32 2.22 19.73
N LYS A 203 -21.61 1.81 18.48
CA LYS A 203 -22.91 2.04 17.82
C LYS A 203 -24.06 1.29 18.52
N LEU A 204 -23.81 0.09 19.03
CA LEU A 204 -24.77 -0.70 19.79
C LEU A 204 -25.03 -0.08 21.17
N ILE A 205 -24.00 0.42 21.86
CA ILE A 205 -24.15 1.12 23.14
C ILE A 205 -24.99 2.40 22.97
N ILE A 206 -24.71 3.21 21.94
CA ILE A 206 -25.47 4.44 21.65
C ILE A 206 -26.93 4.15 21.28
N ARG A 207 -27.21 3.05 20.56
CA ARG A 207 -28.58 2.60 20.27
C ARG A 207 -29.33 2.13 21.51
N ARG A 208 -28.62 1.50 22.46
CA ARG A 208 -29.21 1.00 23.71
C ARG A 208 -29.54 2.14 24.67
N SER A 209 -28.69 3.17 24.76
CA SER A 209 -28.94 4.36 25.58
C SER A 209 -30.05 5.27 25.02
N SER A 210 -30.21 5.35 23.69
CA SER A 210 -31.32 6.09 23.05
C SER A 210 -32.68 5.38 23.13
N SER A 211 -32.70 4.06 23.35
CA SER A 211 -33.94 3.30 23.57
C SER A 211 -34.43 3.36 25.03
N GLN A 212 -33.57 3.77 25.97
CA GLN A 212 -33.88 3.81 27.41
C GLN A 212 -34.35 5.20 27.88
N SER A 213 -34.29 6.22 27.02
CA SER A 213 -34.72 7.60 27.28
C SER A 213 -36.20 7.90 26.98
N ASN A 214 -37.03 6.90 26.63
CA ASN A 214 -38.45 7.09 26.30
C ASN A 214 -39.44 6.63 27.40
N THR A 215 -38.99 6.38 28.63
CA THR A 215 -39.88 6.11 29.78
C THR A 215 -39.44 6.95 30.97
N THR A 216 -39.98 8.16 31.08
CA THR A 216 -40.23 8.86 32.36
C THR A 216 -41.12 10.08 32.09
N THR A 217 -42.43 9.85 32.08
CA THR A 217 -43.45 10.91 32.13
C THR A 217 -43.77 11.15 33.61
N THR A 218 -43.46 12.37 34.10
CA THR A 218 -44.04 13.11 35.26
C THR A 218 -44.14 12.39 36.61
N THR A 219 -43.67 12.96 37.73
CA THR A 219 -44.32 14.10 38.41
C THR A 219 -43.34 14.79 39.37
N SER A 220 -43.43 16.11 39.40
CA SER A 220 -42.75 17.07 40.26
C SER A 220 -43.04 16.92 41.76
N THR A 221 -42.02 17.00 42.61
CA THR A 221 -42.11 17.79 43.85
C THR A 221 -40.72 18.18 44.35
N ILE A 222 -40.57 19.47 44.53
CA ILE A 222 -39.47 20.22 45.14
C ILE A 222 -39.32 19.78 46.60
N LEU A 223 -38.08 19.52 47.06
CA LEU A 223 -37.69 19.76 48.45
C LEU A 223 -36.18 19.99 48.55
N MET A 224 -35.85 21.21 48.99
CA MET A 224 -34.53 21.70 49.36
C MET A 224 -33.99 20.99 50.62
N SER A 225 -32.65 20.89 50.66
CA SER A 225 -31.73 20.86 51.83
C SER A 225 -30.69 19.75 51.60
N SER A 226 -29.40 19.88 51.89
CA SER A 226 -28.54 20.96 52.37
C SER A 226 -27.09 20.41 52.34
N ILE A 227 -26.11 21.33 52.36
CA ILE A 227 -24.71 21.12 52.76
C ILE A 227 -23.71 20.66 51.67
N SER A 228 -22.63 21.43 51.63
CA SER A 228 -21.54 21.59 50.65
C SER A 228 -20.26 20.83 51.11
N PRO A 229 -19.02 21.06 50.60
CA PRO A 229 -18.54 21.72 49.36
C PRO A 229 -17.39 20.95 48.62
N LYS A 230 -16.98 21.51 47.46
CA LYS A 230 -15.62 21.45 46.84
C LYS A 230 -15.09 20.10 46.30
N LYS A 231 -14.77 20.08 44.99
CA LYS A 231 -13.43 20.48 44.49
C LYS A 231 -13.39 20.58 42.96
N ASN A 232 -12.86 21.70 42.49
CA ASN A 232 -12.39 21.97 41.14
C ASN A 232 -11.73 20.77 40.45
N ILE A 233 -11.98 20.59 39.14
CA ILE A 233 -10.94 20.60 38.10
C ILE A 233 -11.61 21.02 36.78
N MET A 234 -11.50 22.31 36.48
CA MET A 234 -11.52 22.84 35.13
C MET A 234 -10.09 23.32 34.85
N LYS A 235 -9.59 23.07 33.63
CA LYS A 235 -8.35 23.57 32.99
C LYS A 235 -7.06 22.74 33.16
N LYS A 236 -6.72 22.02 32.10
CA LYS A 236 -5.45 22.12 31.32
C LYS A 236 -5.59 21.22 30.09
N LEU A 237 -5.90 21.71 28.88
CA LEU A 237 -5.07 22.46 27.93
C LEU A 237 -3.63 21.95 27.79
N ARG A 238 -3.34 21.47 26.57
CA ARG A 238 -2.04 21.30 25.91
C ARG A 238 -1.07 20.33 26.58
N PHE A 239 -0.79 19.21 25.89
CA PHE A 239 0.44 19.01 25.12
C PHE A 239 0.19 17.92 24.07
#